data_AF-A0AAV8EJA5-F1
#
_entry.id   AF-A0AAV8EJA5-F1
#
_cell.length_a   1.000
_cell.length_b   1.000
_cell.length_c   1.000
_cell.angle_alpha   90.00
_cell.angle_beta   90.00
_cell.angle_gamma   90.00
#
_symmetry.space_group_name_H-M   'P 1'
#
loop_
_entity.id
_entity.type
_entity.pdbx_description
1 polymer ?
#
loop_
_entity_poly.entity_id
_entity_poly.type
_entity_poly.pdbx_seq_one_letter_code
_entity_poly.pdbx_strand_id
1 'polypeptide(L)'
;MKQCDDDAFSRGRVFVEEVATDEAGAFVDFAGTLTELAGGKKEGRKWYDKVTVFKAVGSAKVDILVAQFAYESKIHLSNFAFV
;
A
#
# COMPACT_ATOMS: atom_id res chain seq x y z
N MET A 1 16.80 -0.44 5.21
CA MET A 1 16.55 0.73 6.08
C MET A 1 15.28 0.47 6.87
N LYS A 2 15.22 0.82 8.16
CA LYS A 2 14.05 0.55 9.02
C LYS A 2 13.53 1.85 9.62
N GLN A 3 12.26 2.16 9.35
CA GLN A 3 11.60 3.40 9.84
C GLN A 3 10.61 3.14 10.99
N CYS A 4 10.27 1.87 11.26
CA CYS A 4 9.27 1.51 12.25
C CYS A 4 9.87 0.57 13.30
N ASP A 5 9.46 0.76 14.55
CA ASP A 5 9.91 -0.02 15.70
C ASP A 5 9.43 -1.49 15.62
N ASP A 6 10.22 -2.41 16.17
CA ASP A 6 9.88 -3.83 16.27
C ASP A 6 8.61 -4.07 17.09
N ASP A 7 8.38 -3.29 18.15
CA ASP A 7 7.18 -3.42 18.98
C ASP A 7 5.89 -3.18 18.16
N ALA A 8 5.93 -2.27 17.18
CA ALA A 8 4.80 -2.00 16.32
C ALA A 8 4.49 -3.20 15.40
N PHE A 9 5.51 -3.90 14.91
CA PHE A 9 5.33 -5.12 14.09
C PHE A 9 4.90 -6.32 14.93
N SER A 10 5.40 -6.46 16.16
CA SER A 10 5.08 -7.60 17.03
C SER A 10 3.65 -7.54 17.57
N ARG A 11 3.15 -6.36 17.95
CA ARG A 11 1.80 -6.18 18.51
C ARG A 11 0.74 -5.82 17.46
N GLY A 12 1.18 -5.35 16.29
CA GLY A 12 0.31 -4.88 15.24
C GLY A 12 -0.14 -5.99 14.31
N ARG A 13 -1.34 -5.85 13.73
CA ARG A 13 -1.72 -6.65 12.57
C ARG A 13 -1.08 -6.05 11.32
N VAL A 14 -0.16 -6.79 10.71
CA VAL A 14 0.70 -6.27 9.63
C VAL A 14 0.15 -6.65 8.26
N PHE A 15 -0.02 -5.66 7.39
CA PHE A 15 -0.35 -5.82 5.98
C PHE A 15 0.80 -5.32 5.14
N VAL A 16 1.01 -5.94 3.99
CA VAL A 16 2.21 -5.72 3.18
C VAL A 16 1.84 -5.40 1.73
N GLU A 17 2.59 -4.49 1.11
CA GLU A 17 2.58 -4.35 -0.34
C GLU A 17 3.24 -5.59 -0.98
N GLU A 18 2.75 -6.09 -2.12
CA GLU A 18 3.20 -7.38 -2.71
C GLU A 18 4.74 -7.49 -2.84
N VAL A 19 5.41 -6.40 -3.20
CA VAL A 19 6.87 -6.34 -3.40
C VAL A 19 7.65 -6.18 -2.09
N ALA A 20 6.98 -5.85 -0.98
CA ALA A 20 7.63 -5.67 0.31
C ALA A 20 7.97 -7.00 1.00
N THR A 21 7.45 -8.16 0.58
CA THR A 21 7.81 -9.44 1.20
C THR A 21 9.30 -9.77 1.03
N ASP A 22 9.89 -9.39 -0.10
CA ASP A 22 11.28 -9.72 -0.43
C ASP A 22 12.26 -8.65 0.09
N GLU A 23 11.79 -7.41 0.26
CA GLU A 23 12.61 -6.26 0.66
C GLU A 23 12.44 -5.85 2.13
N ALA A 24 11.46 -6.39 2.86
CA ALA A 24 11.13 -5.93 4.21
C ALA A 24 12.21 -6.23 5.25
N GLY A 25 13.20 -7.08 4.96
CA GLY A 25 14.34 -7.34 5.83
C GLY A 25 13.98 -7.89 7.22
N ALA A 26 12.71 -8.27 7.46
CA ALA A 26 12.20 -8.75 8.73
C ALA A 26 11.24 -9.92 8.49
N PHE A 27 11.49 -11.02 9.20
CA PHE A 27 10.57 -12.16 9.29
C PHE A 27 9.37 -11.76 10.13
N VAL A 28 8.36 -11.16 9.50
CA VAL A 28 7.12 -10.73 10.16
C VAL A 28 5.97 -11.61 9.66
N ASP A 29 5.11 -12.05 10.57
CA ASP A 29 3.87 -12.74 10.18
C ASP A 29 2.90 -11.73 9.55
N PHE A 30 2.63 -11.90 8.26
CA PHE A 30 1.79 -10.99 7.50
C PHE A 30 0.34 -11.47 7.50
N ALA A 31 -0.59 -10.59 7.89
CA ALA A 31 -2.02 -10.87 7.88
C ALA A 31 -2.60 -10.98 6.46
N GLY A 32 -1.94 -10.37 5.48
CA GLY A 32 -2.28 -10.41 4.05
C GLY A 32 -1.66 -9.27 3.25
N THR A 33 -1.87 -9.29 1.94
CA THR A 33 -1.40 -8.21 1.05
C THR A 33 -2.39 -7.05 0.99
N LEU A 34 -1.93 -5.88 0.51
CA LEU A 34 -2.82 -4.75 0.24
C LEU A 34 -3.95 -5.12 -0.73
N THR A 35 -3.65 -5.90 -1.77
CA THR A 35 -4.64 -6.34 -2.77
C THR A 35 -5.72 -7.23 -2.13
N GLU A 36 -5.34 -8.12 -1.22
CA GLU A 36 -6.30 -8.94 -0.48
C GLU A 36 -7.17 -8.11 0.48
N LEU A 37 -6.57 -7.12 1.15
CA LEU A 37 -7.28 -6.22 2.05
C LEU A 37 -8.26 -5.31 1.29
N ALA A 38 -7.79 -4.65 0.23
CA ALA A 38 -8.61 -3.77 -0.61
C ALA A 38 -9.71 -4.54 -1.36
N GLY A 39 -9.43 -5.79 -1.75
CA GLY A 39 -10.40 -6.68 -2.39
C GLY A 39 -11.36 -7.38 -1.43
N GLY A 40 -11.30 -7.10 -0.12
CA GLY A 40 -12.19 -7.68 0.88
C GLY A 40 -11.93 -9.16 1.22
N LYS A 41 -10.83 -9.75 0.72
CA LYS A 41 -10.42 -11.13 1.05
C LYS A 41 -9.86 -11.24 2.46
N LYS A 42 -9.35 -10.14 3.00
CA LYS A 42 -8.86 -10.03 4.37
C LYS A 42 -9.59 -8.92 5.10
N GLU A 43 -9.91 -9.18 6.37
CA GLU A 43 -10.49 -8.17 7.23
C GLU A 43 -9.41 -7.20 7.73
N GLY A 44 -9.72 -5.90 7.64
CA GLY A 44 -8.91 -4.82 8.17
C GLY A 44 -9.07 -4.62 9.68
N ARG A 45 -8.95 -3.37 10.13
CA ARG A 45 -9.10 -3.02 11.55
C ARG A 45 -10.56 -3.19 12.00
N LYS A 46 -10.78 -4.00 13.03
CA LYS A 46 -12.12 -4.24 13.63
C LYS A 46 -12.43 -3.37 14.83
N TRP A 47 -11.43 -3.04 15.64
CA TRP A 47 -11.61 -2.38 16.93
C TRP A 47 -10.66 -1.19 17.10
N TYR A 48 -11.09 -0.20 17.87
CA TYR A 48 -10.34 1.04 18.09
C TYR A 48 -9.08 0.85 18.94
N ASP A 49 -8.98 -0.22 19.72
CA ASP A 49 -7.81 -0.53 20.56
C ASP A 49 -6.71 -1.29 19.80
N LYS A 50 -6.98 -1.73 18.56
CA LYS A 50 -6.03 -2.52 17.76
C LYS A 50 -5.11 -1.64 16.92
N VAL A 51 -3.82 -1.97 16.97
CA VAL A 51 -2.78 -1.42 16.09
C VAL A 51 -2.77 -2.21 14.78
N THR A 52 -2.71 -1.49 13.67
CA THR A 52 -2.51 -2.05 12.33
C THR A 52 -1.33 -1.36 11.68
N VAL A 53 -0.46 -2.14 11.04
CA VAL A 53 0.71 -1.62 10.33
C VAL A 53 0.57 -1.94 8.86
N PHE A 54 0.74 -0.94 8.01
CA PHE A 54 0.88 -1.15 6.58
C PHE A 54 2.33 -0.91 6.19
N LYS A 55 3.02 -1.98 5.76
CA LYS A 55 4.39 -1.91 5.25
C LYS A 55 4.36 -1.71 3.74
N ALA A 56 4.66 -0.49 3.31
CA ALA A 56 4.92 -0.15 1.92
C ALA A 56 6.43 -0.08 1.64
N VAL A 57 6.83 -0.45 0.43
CA VAL A 57 8.16 -0.15 -0.12
C VAL A 57 8.07 0.63 -1.43
N GLY A 58 6.86 0.77 -1.99
CA GLY A 58 6.60 1.37 -3.29
C GLY A 58 6.41 0.29 -4.35
N SER A 59 5.52 0.54 -5.30
CA SER A 59 5.26 -0.36 -6.43
C SER A 59 5.24 0.42 -7.73
N ALA A 60 6.02 -0.05 -8.71
CA ALA A 60 6.02 0.49 -10.06
C ALA A 60 4.61 0.50 -10.70
N LYS A 61 3.71 -0.40 -10.29
CA LYS A 61 2.31 -0.42 -10.75
C LYS A 61 1.58 0.87 -10.33
N VAL A 62 1.80 1.32 -9.09
CA VAL A 62 1.19 2.53 -8.56
C VAL A 62 1.77 3.75 -9.28
N ASP A 63 3.08 3.77 -9.54
CA ASP A 63 3.73 4.87 -10.26
C ASP A 63 3.18 5.04 -11.68
N ILE A 64 3.06 3.94 -12.44
CA ILE A 64 2.51 3.97 -13.81
C ILE A 64 1.05 4.39 -13.81
N LEU A 65 0.24 3.91 -12.85
CA LEU A 65 -1.16 4.30 -12.74
C LEU A 65 -1.31 5.81 -12.47
N VAL A 66 -0.49 6.35 -11.55
CA VAL A 66 -0.48 7.79 -11.26
C VAL A 66 0.01 8.59 -12.46
N ALA A 67 1.02 8.11 -13.19
CA ALA A 67 1.49 8.76 -14.41
C ALA A 67 0.41 8.82 -15.50
N GLN A 68 -0.33 7.73 -15.70
CA GLN A 68 -1.47 7.71 -16.63
C GLN A 68 -2.56 8.69 -16.20
N PHE A 69 -2.95 8.66 -14.92
CA PHE A 69 -3.95 9.59 -14.40
C PHE A 69 -3.53 11.06 -14.58
N ALA A 70 -2.27 11.38 -14.30
CA ALA A 70 -1.73 12.72 -14.52
C ALA A 70 -1.75 13.13 -15.99
N TYR A 71 -1.36 12.22 -16.89
CA TYR A 71 -1.40 12.44 -18.33
C TYR A 71 -2.83 12.71 -18.82
N GLU A 72 -3.78 11.85 -18.45
CA GLU A 72 -5.18 11.99 -18.87
C GLU A 72 -5.81 13.27 -18.34
N SER A 73 -5.62 13.56 -17.04
CA SER A 73 -6.27 14.69 -16.37
C SER A 73 -5.67 16.06 -16.70
N LYS A 74 -4.39 16.14 -17.06
CA LYS A 74 -3.69 17.42 -17.28
C LYS A 74 -3.19 17.66 -18.69
N ILE A 75 -3.00 16.62 -19.48
CA ILE A 75 -2.42 16.71 -20.82
C ILE A 75 -3.46 16.33 -21.88
N HIS A 76 -4.21 15.25 -21.68
CA HIS A 76 -5.15 14.77 -22.68
C HIS A 76 -6.49 15.52 -22.64
N LEU A 77 -7.13 15.65 -21.47
CA LEU A 77 -8.44 16.29 -21.33
C LEU A 77 -8.39 17.82 -21.39
N SER A 78 -7.23 18.42 -21.10
CA SER A 78 -7.00 19.87 -21.27
C SER A 78 -7.00 20.31 -22.73
N ASN A 79 -6.64 19.40 -23.66
CA ASN A 79 -6.65 19.68 -25.10
C ASN A 79 -8.05 19.68 -25.73
N PHE A 80 -9.08 19.15 -25.04
CA PHE A 80 -10.47 19.20 -25.51
C PHE A 80 -11.28 20.39 -24.99
N ALA A 81 -10.74 21.15 -24.03
CA ALA A 81 -11.44 22.30 -23.43
C ALA A 81 -11.24 23.64 -24.20
N PHE A 82 -10.44 23.64 -25.27
CA PHE A 82 -10.09 24.83 -26.05
C PHE A 82 -10.42 24.73 -27.56
N VAL A 83 -11.31 23.80 -27.95
CA VAL A 83 -11.87 23.73 -29.32
C VAL A 83 -13.36 24.06 -29.27
#